data_AF-A0A8I2ZD25-F1
#
_entry.id   AF-A0A8I2ZD25-F1
#
_cell.length_a   1.000
_cell.length_b   1.000
_cell.length_c   1.000
_cell.angle_alpha   90.00
_cell.angle_beta   90.00
_cell.angle_gamma   90.00
#
_symmetry.space_group_name_H-M   'P 1'
#
loop_
_entity.id
_entity.type
_entity.pdbx_description
1 polymer ?
#
loop_
_entity_poly.entity_id
_entity_poly.type
_entity_poly.pdbx_seq_one_letter_code
_entity_poly.pdbx_strand_id
1 'polypeptide(L)'
;MSLSLPGYYYDEVKKKYFKIEKSHSAPASAAWSAANVKRRKLENEHTAAKHARADRTKRNVKRARALREPLLGGFLDRQLGIGAPDAEVSAAVWAVGQRTSPTQQRITTTNVVYEESVQCNQVSSISYHQPSHRMLVTTREPSNDPGVHFFSPRVTSPTEDRPHWELGSPRLPANHYKSVHMAPGRRTYSVNLATPAPTASSELMCTLATDDGIIRLTSNSNISWITPKADGAHQRPLPMDVLAQAFNVANPSILYAGTRSSTVRTLDLRAPPQAWSCFRAASAVTHLRSLDSNPNHILVAALRSNLHIYDLRFLKTEPSAQTRSEVPRMKKRNRGRDHGRSAQPSGPAVVQPATPVLTFPEYRNEAHTHIGFDVNQDVGVVAAAHDTHDGRVALYSLRSGLRLRAPAVDRASTRGPVRSLVFQSMPMERHASLWIGHQGVVKKYSVGVSGEDDEA
;
A
#
# COMPACT_ATOMS: atom_id res chain seq x y z
N MET A 1 35.64 -0.65 1.44
CA MET A 1 36.77 -0.19 0.59
C MET A 1 38.05 -0.36 1.39
N SER A 2 38.97 -1.23 0.96
CA SER A 2 40.29 -1.37 1.58
C SER A 2 41.17 -0.17 1.17
N LEU A 3 41.96 0.37 2.11
CA LEU A 3 42.88 1.47 1.82
C LEU A 3 44.09 0.93 1.02
N SER A 4 44.43 1.58 -0.10
CA SER A 4 45.63 1.25 -0.86
C SER A 4 46.85 1.87 -0.16
N LEU A 5 47.72 1.02 0.42
CA LEU A 5 48.97 1.44 1.04
C LEU A 5 50.13 1.31 0.03
N PRO A 6 50.89 2.38 -0.26
CA PRO A 6 52.03 2.32 -1.17
C PRO A 6 53.07 1.27 -0.74
N GLY A 7 53.44 0.35 -1.64
CA GLY A 7 54.42 -0.70 -1.37
C GLY A 7 53.88 -1.96 -0.67
N TYR A 8 52.57 -2.01 -0.40
CA TYR A 8 51.91 -3.16 0.23
C TYR A 8 50.77 -3.71 -0.65
N TYR A 9 50.67 -5.03 -0.71
CA TYR A 9 49.59 -5.79 -1.34
C TYR A 9 48.58 -6.24 -0.27
N TYR A 10 47.29 -5.97 -0.48
CA TYR A 10 46.24 -6.44 0.42
C TYR A 10 45.68 -7.79 -0.06
N ASP A 11 45.71 -8.79 0.81
CA ASP A 11 45.08 -10.10 0.57
C ASP A 11 43.68 -10.11 1.18
N GLU A 12 42.63 -10.19 0.34
CA GLU A 12 41.23 -10.16 0.77
C GLU A 12 40.80 -11.40 1.56
N VAL A 13 41.43 -12.54 1.32
CA VAL A 13 41.13 -13.79 2.02
C VAL A 13 41.73 -13.76 3.42
N LYS A 14 42.97 -13.26 3.53
CA LYS A 14 43.68 -13.18 4.81
C LYS A 14 43.44 -11.87 5.58
N LYS A 15 42.75 -10.90 4.96
CA LYS A 15 42.50 -9.54 5.47
C LYS A 15 43.76 -8.86 6.01
N LYS A 16 44.91 -9.07 5.36
CA LYS A 16 46.23 -8.57 5.80
C LYS A 16 47.00 -7.93 4.65
N TYR A 17 47.87 -6.98 5.00
CA TYR A 17 48.81 -6.35 4.09
C TYR A 17 50.13 -7.12 4.07
N PHE A 18 50.63 -7.39 2.88
CA PHE A 18 51.92 -8.02 2.62
C PHE A 18 52.83 -7.02 1.91
N LYS A 19 54.09 -6.93 2.32
CA LYS A 19 55.06 -6.07 1.63
C LYS A 19 55.32 -6.63 0.23
N ILE A 20 55.34 -5.76 -0.78
CA ILE A 20 55.64 -6.19 -2.15
C ILE A 20 57.15 -6.44 -2.25
N GLU A 21 57.53 -7.67 -2.58
CA GLU A 21 58.93 -8.11 -2.67
C GLU A 21 59.37 -8.29 -4.13
N LYS A 22 60.68 -8.23 -4.38
CA LYS A 22 61.25 -8.51 -5.71
C LYS A 22 60.99 -9.98 -6.08
N SER A 23 60.81 -10.26 -7.37
CA SER A 23 60.40 -11.59 -7.86
C SER A 23 61.34 -12.74 -7.49
N HIS A 24 62.61 -12.46 -7.19
CA HIS A 24 63.59 -13.46 -6.75
C HIS A 24 63.62 -13.67 -5.23
N SER A 25 63.04 -12.76 -4.45
CA SER A 25 63.00 -12.83 -2.98
C SER A 25 61.70 -13.44 -2.45
N ALA A 26 60.64 -13.41 -3.27
CA ALA A 26 59.33 -13.96 -2.92
C ALA A 26 59.23 -15.45 -3.29
N PRO A 27 58.48 -16.27 -2.54
CA PRO A 27 58.18 -17.66 -2.91
C PRO A 27 57.54 -17.74 -4.31
N ALA A 28 57.84 -18.80 -5.08
CA ALA A 28 57.45 -18.92 -6.49
C ALA A 28 55.93 -18.79 -6.77
N SER A 29 55.07 -19.10 -5.79
CA SER A 29 53.61 -18.98 -5.88
C SER A 29 53.02 -17.77 -5.13
N ALA A 30 53.85 -16.89 -4.59
CA ALA A 30 53.41 -15.80 -3.74
C ALA A 30 52.62 -14.73 -4.53
N ALA A 31 51.42 -14.42 -4.03
CA ALA A 31 50.53 -13.41 -4.61
C ALA A 31 51.07 -11.96 -4.50
N TRP A 32 51.98 -11.71 -3.55
CA TRP A 32 52.56 -10.39 -3.25
C TRP A 32 53.90 -10.10 -3.94
N SER A 33 54.37 -10.97 -4.85
CA SER A 33 55.58 -10.70 -5.63
C SER A 33 55.36 -9.54 -6.61
N ALA A 34 56.37 -8.71 -6.83
CA ALA A 34 56.28 -7.55 -7.71
C ALA A 34 55.78 -7.91 -9.13
N ALA A 35 56.21 -9.06 -9.67
CA ALA A 35 55.74 -9.55 -10.96
C ALA A 35 54.24 -9.94 -10.95
N ASN A 36 53.77 -10.61 -9.90
CA ASN A 36 52.36 -11.03 -9.80
C ASN A 36 51.42 -9.86 -9.51
N VAL A 37 51.84 -8.91 -8.67
CA VAL A 37 51.08 -7.68 -8.40
C VAL A 37 50.96 -6.83 -9.67
N LYS A 38 52.05 -6.69 -10.45
CA LYS A 38 52.04 -5.97 -11.73
C LYS A 38 51.15 -6.65 -12.76
N ARG A 39 51.21 -8.00 -12.87
CA ARG A 39 50.35 -8.78 -13.76
C ARG A 39 48.87 -8.66 -13.41
N ARG A 40 48.51 -8.78 -12.12
CA ARG A 40 47.11 -8.60 -11.66
C ARG A 40 46.62 -7.18 -11.86
N LYS A 41 47.48 -6.17 -11.68
CA LYS A 41 47.11 -4.79 -11.96
C LYS A 41 46.76 -4.60 -13.44
N LEU A 42 47.56 -5.17 -14.34
CA LEU A 42 47.29 -5.17 -15.78
C LEU A 42 46.01 -5.96 -16.14
N GLU A 43 45.79 -7.12 -15.52
CA GLU A 43 44.56 -7.90 -15.71
C GLU A 43 43.32 -7.14 -15.23
N ASN A 44 43.39 -6.49 -14.07
CA ASN A 44 42.31 -5.66 -13.52
C ASN A 44 42.06 -4.41 -14.37
N GLU A 45 43.12 -3.77 -14.87
CA GLU A 45 42.99 -2.65 -15.82
C GLU A 45 42.35 -3.11 -17.13
N HIS A 46 42.70 -4.32 -17.62
CA HIS A 46 42.13 -4.88 -18.83
C HIS A 46 40.67 -5.34 -18.66
N THR A 47 40.31 -5.93 -17.52
CA THR A 47 38.91 -6.26 -17.20
C THR A 47 38.09 -4.99 -16.98
N ALA A 48 38.63 -3.99 -16.27
CA ALA A 48 37.99 -2.69 -16.13
C ALA A 48 37.82 -1.97 -17.47
N ALA A 49 38.81 -2.03 -18.36
CA ALA A 49 38.73 -1.49 -19.71
C ALA A 49 37.71 -2.24 -20.58
N LYS A 50 37.62 -3.57 -20.46
CA LYS A 50 36.56 -4.38 -21.11
C LYS A 50 35.18 -4.01 -20.59
N HIS A 51 34.99 -3.87 -19.28
CA HIS A 51 33.73 -3.44 -18.68
C HIS A 51 33.37 -2.01 -19.12
N ALA A 52 34.31 -1.07 -19.08
CA ALA A 52 34.11 0.29 -19.56
C ALA A 52 33.78 0.35 -21.05
N ARG A 53 34.40 -0.51 -21.87
CA ARG A 53 34.09 -0.64 -23.31
C ARG A 53 32.71 -1.24 -23.52
N ALA A 54 32.32 -2.26 -22.76
CA ALA A 54 30.98 -2.83 -22.80
C ALA A 54 29.92 -1.80 -22.40
N ASP A 55 30.17 -0.99 -21.36
CA ASP A 55 29.26 0.07 -20.93
C ASP A 55 29.19 1.23 -21.92
N ARG A 56 30.31 1.61 -22.56
CA ARG A 56 30.30 2.56 -23.69
C ARG A 56 29.52 2.01 -24.89
N THR A 57 29.65 0.72 -25.17
CA THR A 57 28.92 0.07 -26.27
C THR A 57 27.42 0.06 -25.97
N LYS A 58 26.99 -0.26 -24.74
CA LYS A 58 25.59 -0.13 -24.29
C LYS A 58 25.06 1.29 -24.45
N ARG A 59 25.87 2.31 -24.17
CA ARG A 59 25.50 3.73 -24.33
C ARG A 59 25.49 4.20 -25.79
N ASN A 60 26.27 3.55 -26.66
CA ASN A 60 26.30 3.83 -28.10
C ASN A 60 25.17 3.13 -28.88
N VAL A 61 24.50 2.15 -28.29
CA VAL A 61 23.22 1.64 -28.79
C VAL A 61 22.16 2.71 -28.54
N LYS A 62 22.03 3.64 -29.49
CA LYS A 62 20.88 4.53 -29.56
C LYS A 62 19.66 3.68 -29.92
N ARG A 63 18.93 3.18 -28.91
CA ARG A 63 17.60 2.58 -29.13
C ARG A 63 16.77 3.55 -29.97
N ALA A 64 16.15 3.04 -31.03
CA ALA A 64 15.31 3.82 -31.92
C ALA A 64 14.28 4.61 -31.09
N ARG A 65 13.97 5.85 -31.49
CA ARG A 65 13.03 6.71 -30.78
C ARG A 65 11.68 6.02 -30.54
N ALA A 66 11.21 5.24 -31.52
CA ALA A 66 10.00 4.43 -31.44
C ALA A 66 10.02 3.40 -30.29
N LEU A 67 11.17 2.82 -29.94
CA LEU A 67 11.32 1.87 -28.83
C LEU A 67 11.42 2.54 -27.45
N ARG A 68 11.48 3.88 -27.39
CA ARG A 68 11.43 4.66 -26.15
C ARG A 68 10.05 5.24 -25.88
N GLU A 69 9.23 5.36 -26.92
CA GLU A 69 7.84 5.82 -26.81
C GLU A 69 6.99 4.67 -26.30
N PRO A 70 6.26 4.83 -25.17
CA PRO A 70 5.52 3.74 -24.57
C PRO A 70 4.58 3.04 -25.56
N LEU A 71 3.90 3.80 -26.40
CA LEU A 71 2.90 3.30 -27.34
C LEU A 71 3.48 2.44 -28.48
N LEU A 72 4.68 2.75 -28.97
CA LEU A 72 5.32 2.00 -30.07
C LEU A 72 6.27 0.92 -29.55
N GLY A 73 7.06 1.23 -28.52
CA GLY A 73 8.08 0.35 -27.99
C GLY A 73 7.52 -0.87 -27.28
N GLY A 74 6.55 -0.68 -26.39
CA GLY A 74 5.98 -1.81 -25.66
C GLY A 74 5.05 -2.69 -26.50
N PHE A 75 4.48 -2.17 -27.60
CA PHE A 75 3.74 -3.00 -28.56
C PHE A 75 4.68 -3.87 -29.40
N LEU A 76 5.84 -3.34 -29.82
CA LEU A 76 6.87 -4.10 -30.52
C LEU A 76 7.52 -5.15 -29.62
N ASP A 77 7.82 -4.82 -28.36
CA ASP A 77 8.34 -5.79 -27.38
C ASP A 77 7.32 -6.91 -27.10
N ARG A 78 6.02 -6.58 -27.04
CA ARG A 78 4.91 -7.55 -26.93
C ARG A 78 4.80 -8.43 -28.17
N GLN A 79 4.91 -7.88 -29.38
CA GLN A 79 4.83 -8.65 -30.64
C GLN A 79 6.06 -9.55 -30.86
N LEU A 80 7.22 -9.15 -30.36
CA LEU A 80 8.46 -9.92 -30.52
C LEU A 80 8.70 -10.92 -29.38
N GLY A 81 7.86 -10.92 -28.33
CA GLY A 81 8.01 -11.80 -27.17
C GLY A 81 9.27 -11.53 -26.35
N ILE A 82 9.88 -10.35 -26.50
CA ILE A 82 11.12 -9.96 -25.83
C ILE A 82 10.75 -9.19 -24.56
N GLY A 83 10.46 -9.93 -23.49
CA GLY A 83 10.23 -9.39 -22.15
C GLY A 83 8.76 -9.37 -21.73
N ALA A 84 8.51 -9.51 -20.42
CA ALA A 84 7.20 -9.25 -19.84
C ALA A 84 6.74 -7.84 -20.26
N PRO A 85 5.45 -7.63 -20.60
CA PRO A 85 4.97 -6.33 -21.05
C PRO A 85 5.41 -5.27 -20.06
N ASP A 86 6.19 -4.30 -20.54
CA ASP A 86 6.79 -3.30 -19.68
C ASP A 86 5.66 -2.57 -18.94
N ALA A 87 5.50 -2.83 -17.64
CA ALA A 87 4.35 -2.35 -16.87
C ALA A 87 4.23 -0.82 -16.93
N GLU A 88 5.33 -0.12 -17.19
CA GLU A 88 5.34 1.32 -17.41
C GLU A 88 4.64 1.72 -18.73
N VAL A 89 4.76 0.90 -19.78
CA VAL A 89 4.01 1.05 -21.02
C VAL A 89 2.53 0.76 -20.79
N SER A 90 2.20 -0.36 -20.14
CA SER A 90 0.79 -0.70 -19.84
C SER A 90 0.12 0.38 -19.01
N ALA A 91 0.81 0.92 -18.00
CA ALA A 91 0.35 2.03 -17.18
C ALA A 91 0.16 3.32 -17.98
N ALA A 92 1.10 3.67 -18.86
CA ALA A 92 1.01 4.86 -19.70
C ALA A 92 -0.10 4.73 -20.77
N VAL A 93 -0.26 3.56 -21.39
CA VAL A 93 -1.36 3.26 -22.32
C VAL A 93 -2.70 3.37 -21.61
N TRP A 94 -2.79 2.77 -20.41
CA TRP A 94 -3.99 2.87 -19.56
C TRP A 94 -4.30 4.34 -19.24
N ALA A 95 -3.30 5.11 -18.80
CA ALA A 95 -3.50 6.52 -18.46
C ALA A 95 -3.90 7.41 -19.66
N VAL A 96 -3.29 7.20 -20.83
CA VAL A 96 -3.46 8.09 -21.99
C VAL A 96 -4.78 7.84 -22.73
N GLY A 97 -5.21 6.58 -22.86
CA GLY A 97 -6.37 6.20 -23.68
C GLY A 97 -6.17 6.59 -25.15
N GLN A 98 -5.80 5.66 -26.04
CA GLN A 98 -5.61 6.01 -27.45
C GLN A 98 -6.88 6.63 -28.06
N ARG A 99 -6.69 7.78 -28.74
CA ARG A 99 -7.69 8.45 -29.57
C ARG A 99 -7.33 8.23 -31.03
N THR A 100 -8.20 7.61 -31.80
CA THR A 100 -8.29 7.86 -33.24
C THR A 100 -9.72 8.24 -33.60
N SER A 101 -9.86 9.35 -34.33
CA SER A 101 -11.08 10.03 -34.81
C SER A 101 -11.80 11.02 -33.85
N PRO A 102 -12.28 12.18 -34.37
CA PRO A 102 -13.03 13.17 -33.62
C PRO A 102 -14.53 12.93 -33.82
N THR A 103 -15.08 11.91 -33.17
CA THR A 103 -16.53 11.75 -33.11
C THR A 103 -16.96 12.00 -31.68
N GLN A 104 -17.35 13.25 -31.43
CA GLN A 104 -17.95 13.68 -30.17
C GLN A 104 -19.37 13.08 -30.10
N GLN A 105 -19.47 11.80 -29.80
CA GLN A 105 -20.75 11.23 -29.39
C GLN A 105 -21.04 11.72 -27.99
N ARG A 106 -21.95 12.69 -27.93
CA ARG A 106 -22.78 12.94 -26.74
C ARG A 106 -23.37 11.59 -26.36
N ILE A 107 -22.95 11.07 -25.20
CA ILE A 107 -23.73 10.06 -24.50
C ILE A 107 -25.05 10.77 -24.16
N THR A 108 -26.07 10.57 -24.98
CA THR A 108 -27.45 10.79 -24.60
C THR A 108 -27.76 9.73 -23.55
N THR A 109 -27.49 10.09 -22.31
CA THR A 109 -27.98 9.36 -21.14
C THR A 109 -29.50 9.42 -21.19
N THR A 110 -30.14 8.35 -21.64
CA THR A 110 -31.50 8.04 -21.18
C THR A 110 -31.38 7.73 -19.69
N ASN A 111 -31.40 8.79 -18.88
CA ASN A 111 -31.27 8.72 -17.43
C ASN A 111 -32.56 8.14 -16.84
N VAL A 112 -32.68 6.81 -16.82
CA VAL A 112 -33.42 6.17 -15.74
C VAL A 112 -32.41 5.97 -14.61
N VAL A 113 -32.38 6.91 -13.68
CA VAL A 113 -31.62 6.76 -12.44
C VAL A 113 -32.41 5.81 -11.56
N TYR A 114 -31.98 4.56 -11.46
CA TYR A 114 -32.43 3.67 -10.40
C TYR A 114 -31.66 4.04 -9.13
N GLU A 115 -32.24 4.94 -8.34
CA GLU A 115 -31.70 5.29 -7.02
C GLU A 115 -32.13 4.21 -6.01
N GLU A 116 -31.27 3.23 -5.79
CA GLU A 116 -31.43 2.28 -4.69
C GLU A 116 -30.56 2.71 -3.50
N SER A 117 -31.21 2.98 -2.36
CA SER A 117 -30.52 3.43 -1.15
C SER A 117 -30.44 2.32 -0.10
N VAL A 118 -29.24 2.01 0.37
CA VAL A 118 -29.05 1.31 1.64
C VAL A 118 -29.23 2.33 2.76
N GLN A 119 -30.27 2.20 3.58
CA GLN A 119 -30.50 3.10 4.71
C GLN A 119 -29.48 2.81 5.83
N CYS A 120 -28.38 3.56 5.83
CA CYS A 120 -27.38 3.51 6.90
C CYS A 120 -26.88 4.94 7.15
N ASN A 121 -27.07 5.42 8.38
CA ASN A 121 -26.60 6.74 8.78
C ASN A 121 -25.08 6.75 8.88
N GLN A 122 -24.43 7.78 8.32
CA GLN A 122 -22.98 7.99 8.35
C GLN A 122 -22.14 6.75 8.00
N VAL A 123 -22.37 6.15 6.82
CA VAL A 123 -21.55 5.05 6.31
C VAL A 123 -20.06 5.40 6.38
N SER A 124 -19.28 4.56 7.07
CA SER A 124 -17.81 4.66 7.13
C SER A 124 -17.12 3.85 6.05
N SER A 125 -17.61 2.65 5.73
CA SER A 125 -17.05 1.81 4.68
C SER A 125 -18.09 0.90 4.04
N ILE A 126 -17.88 0.58 2.76
CA ILE A 126 -18.64 -0.40 2.00
C ILE A 126 -17.63 -1.30 1.29
N SER A 127 -17.74 -2.60 1.49
CA SER A 127 -16.81 -3.58 0.93
C SER A 127 -17.55 -4.85 0.49
N TYR A 128 -17.14 -5.46 -0.61
CA TYR A 128 -17.69 -6.73 -1.07
C TYR A 128 -16.81 -7.90 -0.60
N HIS A 129 -17.39 -8.82 0.15
CA HIS A 129 -16.75 -10.08 0.53
C HIS A 129 -17.11 -11.14 -0.52
N GLN A 130 -16.27 -11.20 -1.56
CA GLN A 130 -16.41 -12.14 -2.69
C GLN A 130 -16.69 -13.58 -2.27
N PRO A 131 -15.98 -14.15 -1.27
CA PRO A 131 -16.18 -15.55 -0.92
C PRO A 131 -17.56 -15.92 -0.38
N SER A 132 -18.20 -15.01 0.37
CA SER A 132 -19.54 -15.25 0.89
C SER A 132 -20.64 -14.59 0.06
N HIS A 133 -20.29 -13.91 -1.04
CA HIS A 133 -21.19 -13.09 -1.83
C HIS A 133 -22.02 -12.13 -0.94
N ARG A 134 -21.33 -11.35 -0.09
CA ARG A 134 -21.97 -10.38 0.81
C ARG A 134 -21.36 -9.00 0.66
N MET A 135 -22.22 -8.00 0.64
CA MET A 135 -21.87 -6.61 0.89
C MET A 135 -21.71 -6.42 2.39
N LEU A 136 -20.65 -5.71 2.81
CA LEU A 136 -20.39 -5.29 4.17
C LEU A 136 -20.50 -3.77 4.22
N VAL A 137 -21.31 -3.25 5.13
CA VAL A 137 -21.52 -1.81 5.33
C VAL A 137 -21.33 -1.50 6.81
N THR A 138 -20.46 -0.53 7.10
CA THR A 138 -20.21 -0.08 8.48
C THR A 138 -20.66 1.36 8.66
N THR A 139 -21.12 1.69 9.87
CA THR A 139 -21.47 3.06 10.27
C THR A 139 -20.41 3.67 11.18
N ARG A 140 -20.25 4.99 11.07
CA ARG A 140 -19.47 5.82 12.01
C ARG A 140 -20.36 6.56 13.01
N GLU A 141 -21.69 6.43 12.90
CA GLU A 141 -22.59 7.09 13.82
C GLU A 141 -22.35 6.57 15.25
N PRO A 142 -22.10 7.46 16.23
CA PRO A 142 -22.01 7.06 17.63
C PRO A 142 -23.41 6.65 18.10
N SER A 143 -23.75 5.37 17.99
CA SER A 143 -25.01 4.83 18.51
C SER A 143 -24.73 3.80 19.62
N ASN A 144 -25.77 3.47 20.39
CA ASN A 144 -25.74 2.32 21.29
C ASN A 144 -25.82 0.98 20.52
N ASP A 145 -25.95 1.06 19.20
CA ASP A 145 -26.06 -0.08 18.31
C ASP A 145 -25.28 0.12 16.99
N PRO A 146 -23.95 0.34 17.04
CA PRO A 146 -23.16 0.50 15.82
C PRO A 146 -23.00 -0.89 15.20
N GLY A 147 -23.86 -1.19 14.23
CA GLY A 147 -23.88 -2.49 13.57
C GLY A 147 -22.88 -2.57 12.41
N VAL A 148 -22.30 -3.75 12.21
CA VAL A 148 -21.87 -4.13 10.85
C VAL A 148 -23.09 -4.69 10.15
N HIS A 149 -23.51 -4.02 9.09
CA HIS A 149 -24.61 -4.46 8.25
C HIS A 149 -24.05 -5.29 7.10
N PHE A 150 -24.74 -6.37 6.77
CA PHE A 150 -24.40 -7.15 5.60
C PHE A 150 -25.65 -7.72 4.94
N PHE A 151 -25.56 -7.83 3.63
CA PHE A 151 -26.62 -8.35 2.78
C PHE A 151 -26.00 -9.03 1.56
N SER A 152 -26.72 -9.97 0.97
CA SER A 152 -26.30 -10.59 -0.29
C SER A 152 -27.03 -9.89 -1.43
N PRO A 153 -26.31 -9.15 -2.28
CA PRO A 153 -26.93 -8.42 -3.38
C PRO A 153 -27.53 -9.42 -4.37
N ARG A 154 -28.73 -9.13 -4.86
CA ARG A 154 -29.34 -9.92 -5.93
C ARG A 154 -29.04 -9.28 -7.26
N VAL A 155 -29.04 -10.07 -8.31
CA VAL A 155 -29.02 -9.54 -9.68
C VAL A 155 -30.44 -9.64 -10.22
N THR A 156 -30.92 -8.61 -10.92
CA THR A 156 -32.21 -8.69 -11.61
C THR A 156 -32.24 -9.83 -12.63
N SER A 157 -33.44 -10.17 -13.12
CA SER A 157 -33.63 -11.34 -13.99
C SER A 157 -32.61 -11.32 -15.15
N PRO A 158 -31.93 -12.44 -15.45
CA PRO A 158 -30.99 -12.52 -16.57
C PRO A 158 -31.64 -12.30 -17.94
N THR A 159 -32.98 -12.22 -17.99
CA THR A 159 -33.77 -11.89 -19.18
C THR A 159 -33.94 -10.39 -19.39
N GLU A 160 -33.50 -9.53 -18.46
CA GLU A 160 -33.43 -8.09 -18.68
C GLU A 160 -32.23 -7.74 -19.55
N ASP A 161 -32.39 -6.81 -20.49
CA ASP A 161 -31.34 -6.36 -21.39
C ASP A 161 -30.09 -5.82 -20.65
N ARG A 162 -30.24 -5.42 -19.38
CA ARG A 162 -29.16 -4.94 -18.50
C ARG A 162 -29.37 -5.41 -17.05
N PRO A 163 -28.86 -6.60 -16.68
CA PRO A 163 -28.93 -7.07 -15.30
C PRO A 163 -28.17 -6.11 -14.38
N HIS A 164 -28.77 -5.72 -13.26
CA HIS A 164 -28.15 -4.84 -12.26
C HIS A 164 -28.31 -5.39 -10.86
N TRP A 165 -27.51 -4.88 -9.92
CA TRP A 165 -27.50 -5.34 -8.54
C TRP A 165 -28.62 -4.64 -7.77
N GLU A 166 -29.52 -5.42 -7.16
CA GLU A 166 -30.50 -4.95 -6.19
C GLU A 166 -29.79 -4.80 -4.84
N LEU A 167 -29.39 -3.57 -4.52
CA LEU A 167 -28.70 -3.20 -3.30
C LEU A 167 -29.66 -2.84 -2.16
N GLY A 168 -30.91 -2.51 -2.48
CA GLY A 168 -31.90 -2.12 -1.45
C GLY A 168 -33.34 -2.01 -1.89
N SER A 169 -33.74 -2.70 -2.96
CA SER A 169 -35.12 -2.72 -3.46
C SER A 169 -36.16 -2.94 -2.34
N PRO A 170 -37.24 -2.13 -2.25
CA PRO A 170 -38.31 -2.30 -1.27
C PRO A 170 -39.08 -3.63 -1.44
N ARG A 171 -38.80 -4.38 -2.51
CA ARG A 171 -39.31 -5.74 -2.75
C ARG A 171 -38.55 -6.81 -1.95
N LEU A 172 -37.42 -6.45 -1.34
CA LEU A 172 -36.60 -7.38 -0.57
C LEU A 172 -37.25 -7.67 0.79
N PRO A 173 -37.25 -8.93 1.25
CA PRO A 173 -37.86 -9.30 2.53
C PRO A 173 -37.15 -8.58 3.69
N ALA A 174 -37.87 -8.28 4.77
CA ALA A 174 -37.37 -7.53 5.93
C ALA A 174 -36.07 -8.08 6.54
N ASN A 175 -35.82 -9.40 6.42
CA ASN A 175 -34.61 -10.08 6.91
C ASN A 175 -33.43 -10.09 5.91
N HIS A 176 -33.54 -9.37 4.79
CA HIS A 176 -32.47 -9.27 3.78
C HIS A 176 -31.23 -8.56 4.34
N TYR A 177 -31.46 -7.56 5.20
CA TYR A 177 -30.41 -6.87 5.93
C TYR A 177 -30.18 -7.54 7.27
N LYS A 178 -28.95 -8.00 7.49
CA LYS A 178 -28.52 -8.51 8.80
C LYS A 178 -27.57 -7.52 9.43
N SER A 179 -27.80 -7.17 10.68
CA SER A 179 -26.90 -6.39 11.51
C SER A 179 -26.25 -7.30 12.54
N VAL A 180 -24.94 -7.18 12.71
CA VAL A 180 -24.29 -7.68 13.93
C VAL A 180 -24.08 -6.52 14.87
N HIS A 181 -24.73 -6.61 16.02
CA HIS A 181 -24.63 -5.63 17.08
C HIS A 181 -23.31 -5.80 17.79
N MET A 182 -22.52 -4.73 17.78
CA MET A 182 -21.30 -4.60 18.56
C MET A 182 -21.66 -4.68 20.04
N ALA A 183 -21.05 -5.62 20.79
CA ALA A 183 -21.44 -5.91 22.16
C ALA A 183 -21.57 -4.63 23.02
N PRO A 184 -22.64 -4.48 23.82
CA PRO A 184 -22.87 -3.30 24.64
C PRO A 184 -21.82 -3.23 25.77
N GLY A 185 -20.70 -2.59 25.48
CA GLY A 185 -19.70 -2.20 26.47
C GLY A 185 -19.97 -0.78 26.97
N ARG A 186 -19.41 -0.42 28.14
CA ARG A 186 -19.50 0.94 28.73
C ARG A 186 -18.91 2.08 27.87
N ARG A 187 -18.46 1.80 26.63
CA ARG A 187 -17.75 2.73 25.76
C ARG A 187 -18.23 2.56 24.33
N THR A 188 -18.76 3.63 23.76
CA THR A 188 -19.05 3.73 22.33
C THR A 188 -17.73 3.78 21.56
N TYR A 189 -17.66 3.11 20.42
CA TYR A 189 -16.52 3.12 19.52
C TYR A 189 -17.02 3.26 18.09
N SER A 190 -16.24 3.95 17.26
CA SER A 190 -16.55 4.16 15.85
C SER A 190 -15.81 3.16 14.96
N VAL A 191 -16.49 2.63 13.94
CA VAL A 191 -15.85 1.76 12.94
C VAL A 191 -15.38 2.62 11.78
N ASN A 192 -14.07 2.61 11.52
CA ASN A 192 -13.43 3.39 10.45
C ASN A 192 -13.42 2.62 9.12
N LEU A 193 -13.23 1.30 9.16
CA LEU A 193 -13.09 0.46 7.97
C LEU A 193 -13.45 -1.00 8.26
N ALA A 194 -14.15 -1.65 7.33
CA ALA A 194 -14.27 -3.11 7.26
C ALA A 194 -13.40 -3.67 6.13
N THR A 195 -12.48 -4.56 6.50
CA THR A 195 -11.60 -5.26 5.55
C THR A 195 -12.08 -6.71 5.40
N PRO A 196 -12.66 -7.08 4.25
CA PRO A 196 -13.11 -8.45 4.01
C PRO A 196 -11.95 -9.45 4.13
N ALA A 197 -12.25 -10.65 4.63
CA ALA A 197 -11.27 -11.72 4.63
C ALA A 197 -10.97 -12.16 3.18
N PRO A 198 -9.71 -12.48 2.83
CA PRO A 198 -9.33 -12.81 1.46
C PRO A 198 -9.69 -14.26 1.06
N THR A 199 -10.07 -15.13 2.00
CA THR A 199 -10.31 -16.56 1.72
C THR A 199 -11.67 -17.02 2.22
N ALA A 200 -12.40 -17.79 1.41
CA ALA A 200 -13.71 -18.37 1.73
C ALA A 200 -13.72 -19.31 2.94
N SER A 201 -12.61 -20.01 3.15
CA SER A 201 -12.54 -21.15 4.06
C SER A 201 -12.18 -20.78 5.51
N SER A 202 -11.97 -19.50 5.81
CA SER A 202 -11.74 -19.06 7.19
C SER A 202 -13.06 -18.77 7.89
N GLU A 203 -13.16 -19.11 9.18
CA GLU A 203 -14.24 -18.63 10.04
C GLU A 203 -14.33 -17.09 10.06
N LEU A 204 -13.28 -16.39 9.66
CA LEU A 204 -13.21 -14.93 9.57
C LEU A 204 -13.98 -14.41 8.35
N MET A 205 -14.94 -13.51 8.57
CA MET A 205 -15.66 -12.79 7.51
C MET A 205 -14.96 -11.47 7.18
N CYS A 206 -14.63 -10.69 8.20
CA CYS A 206 -13.89 -9.44 8.03
C CYS A 206 -13.21 -9.02 9.34
N THR A 207 -12.25 -8.12 9.23
CA THR A 207 -11.73 -7.35 10.37
C THR A 207 -12.23 -5.93 10.31
N LEU A 208 -12.43 -5.33 11.47
CA LEU A 208 -12.98 -3.99 11.62
C LEU A 208 -11.94 -3.13 12.34
N ALA A 209 -11.58 -2.02 11.70
CA ALA A 209 -10.73 -0.99 12.26
C ALA A 209 -11.59 -0.02 13.07
N THR A 210 -11.25 0.19 14.35
CA THR A 210 -11.98 1.12 15.23
C THR A 210 -11.04 2.13 15.87
N ASP A 211 -11.61 3.12 16.55
CA ASP A 211 -10.87 4.08 17.37
C ASP A 211 -10.23 3.48 18.64
N ASP A 212 -10.64 2.28 19.06
CA ASP A 212 -10.13 1.59 20.26
C ASP A 212 -9.29 0.34 19.93
N GLY A 213 -9.34 -0.16 18.69
CA GLY A 213 -8.49 -1.25 18.22
C GLY A 213 -9.05 -2.01 17.02
N ILE A 214 -8.81 -3.32 17.01
CA ILE A 214 -9.22 -4.20 15.91
C ILE A 214 -10.17 -5.27 16.43
N ILE A 215 -11.26 -5.43 15.72
CA ILE A 215 -12.29 -6.43 15.98
C ILE A 215 -12.31 -7.44 14.83
N ARG A 216 -12.47 -8.71 15.17
CA ARG A 216 -12.77 -9.80 14.25
C ARG A 216 -14.28 -10.05 14.22
N LEU A 217 -14.83 -10.14 13.02
CA LEU A 217 -16.17 -10.64 12.76
C LEU A 217 -16.08 -11.98 12.02
N THR A 218 -16.70 -13.01 12.57
CA THR A 218 -16.73 -14.35 11.97
C THR A 218 -17.97 -14.59 11.12
N SER A 219 -17.97 -15.64 10.31
CA SER A 219 -19.07 -16.04 9.41
C SER A 219 -20.38 -16.34 10.14
N ASN A 220 -20.29 -16.79 11.39
CA ASN A 220 -21.42 -17.02 12.31
C ASN A 220 -21.85 -15.76 13.08
N SER A 221 -21.42 -14.58 12.63
CA SER A 221 -21.76 -13.29 13.25
C SER A 221 -21.23 -13.09 14.67
N ASN A 222 -20.22 -13.86 15.10
CA ASN A 222 -19.58 -13.62 16.39
C ASN A 222 -18.53 -12.51 16.28
N ILE A 223 -18.50 -11.65 17.30
CA ILE A 223 -17.60 -10.52 17.40
C ILE A 223 -16.62 -10.77 18.54
N SER A 224 -15.32 -10.64 18.26
CA SER A 224 -14.26 -10.76 19.27
C SER A 224 -13.14 -9.75 19.00
N TRP A 225 -12.53 -9.21 20.06
CA TRP A 225 -11.40 -8.31 19.91
C TRP A 225 -10.14 -9.08 19.50
N ILE A 226 -9.47 -8.61 18.45
CA ILE A 226 -8.10 -9.05 18.12
C ILE A 226 -7.12 -8.32 19.02
N THR A 227 -7.31 -7.00 19.17
CA THR A 227 -6.48 -6.19 20.07
C THR A 227 -6.80 -6.54 21.52
N PRO A 228 -5.80 -6.90 22.36
CA PRO A 228 -6.05 -7.23 23.75
C PRO A 228 -6.63 -6.02 24.50
N LYS A 229 -7.72 -6.26 25.23
CA LYS A 229 -8.30 -5.28 26.16
C LYS A 229 -7.63 -5.42 27.53
N ALA A 230 -7.62 -4.33 28.32
CA ALA A 230 -7.15 -4.42 29.69
C ALA A 230 -8.07 -5.38 30.47
N ASP A 231 -7.52 -6.47 30.97
CA ASP A 231 -8.14 -7.17 32.09
C ASP A 231 -7.97 -6.28 33.33
N GLY A 232 -9.03 -6.15 34.11
CA GLY A 232 -9.14 -5.15 35.17
C GLY A 232 -7.95 -5.12 36.14
N ALA A 233 -7.70 -3.91 36.67
CA ALA A 233 -6.84 -3.54 37.81
C ALA A 233 -5.42 -3.01 37.52
N HIS A 234 -4.61 -3.52 36.58
CA HIS A 234 -3.25 -2.98 36.41
C HIS A 234 -2.82 -2.88 34.94
N GLN A 235 -2.72 -1.62 34.47
CA GLN A 235 -2.33 -1.16 33.13
C GLN A 235 -3.41 -1.27 32.05
N ARG A 236 -3.95 -0.11 31.66
CA ARG A 236 -4.84 0.02 30.51
C ARG A 236 -3.99 0.06 29.23
N PRO A 237 -4.16 -0.86 28.27
CA PRO A 237 -3.60 -0.68 26.93
C PRO A 237 -4.11 0.66 26.39
N LEU A 238 -3.20 1.46 25.86
CA LEU A 238 -3.59 2.71 25.20
C LEU A 238 -4.52 2.37 24.03
N PRO A 239 -5.65 3.10 23.86
CA PRO A 239 -6.53 2.96 22.70
C PRO A 239 -5.72 2.98 21.41
N MET A 240 -6.04 2.08 20.49
CA MET A 240 -5.40 2.02 19.19
C MET A 240 -6.36 2.52 18.13
N ASP A 241 -6.23 3.79 17.75
CA ASP A 241 -7.03 4.39 16.69
C ASP A 241 -6.53 3.90 15.32
N VAL A 242 -7.19 2.85 14.81
CA VAL A 242 -6.89 2.21 13.53
C VAL A 242 -7.76 2.82 12.45
N LEU A 243 -7.12 3.40 11.44
CA LEU A 243 -7.79 4.07 10.32
C LEU A 243 -7.78 3.23 9.06
N ALA A 244 -6.77 2.37 8.90
CA ALA A 244 -6.55 1.59 7.69
C ALA A 244 -6.15 0.15 8.01
N GLN A 245 -6.53 -0.77 7.15
CA GLN A 245 -6.19 -2.18 7.26
C GLN A 245 -5.94 -2.79 5.88
N ALA A 246 -5.05 -3.77 5.80
CA ALA A 246 -4.83 -4.56 4.61
C ALA A 246 -4.30 -5.95 5.00
N PHE A 247 -4.86 -7.01 4.43
CA PHE A 247 -4.27 -8.35 4.53
C PHE A 247 -3.03 -8.46 3.66
N ASN A 248 -2.05 -9.27 4.08
CA ASN A 248 -0.98 -9.67 3.19
C ASN A 248 -1.55 -10.59 2.10
N VAL A 249 -1.21 -10.29 0.84
CA VAL A 249 -1.72 -11.01 -0.34
C VAL A 249 -1.24 -12.47 -0.37
N ALA A 250 0.00 -12.72 0.02
CA ALA A 250 0.58 -14.08 0.03
C ALA A 250 0.25 -14.86 1.31
N ASN A 251 -0.01 -14.17 2.43
CA ASN A 251 -0.33 -14.81 3.71
C ASN A 251 -1.51 -14.13 4.42
N PRO A 252 -2.73 -14.62 4.22
CA PRO A 252 -3.95 -14.12 4.88
C PRO A 252 -3.94 -14.10 6.42
N SER A 253 -3.01 -14.82 7.06
CA SER A 253 -2.86 -14.78 8.52
C SER A 253 -2.20 -13.49 9.00
N ILE A 254 -1.60 -12.70 8.12
CA ILE A 254 -0.94 -11.44 8.43
C ILE A 254 -1.85 -10.27 8.07
N LEU A 255 -2.17 -9.45 9.06
CA LEU A 255 -2.94 -8.22 8.92
C LEU A 255 -2.05 -7.00 9.21
N TYR A 256 -2.04 -6.03 8.30
CA TYR A 256 -1.45 -4.73 8.54
C TYR A 256 -2.51 -3.76 9.06
N ALA A 257 -2.15 -2.95 10.07
CA ALA A 257 -3.02 -1.96 10.66
C ALA A 257 -2.33 -0.60 10.76
N GLY A 258 -2.86 0.38 10.03
CA GLY A 258 -2.41 1.76 10.00
C GLY A 258 -3.15 2.59 11.04
N THR A 259 -2.38 3.32 11.85
CA THR A 259 -2.92 4.05 12.99
C THR A 259 -2.77 5.56 12.86
N ARG A 260 -3.62 6.29 13.58
CA ARG A 260 -3.49 7.75 13.70
C ARG A 260 -2.17 8.19 14.35
N SER A 261 -1.58 7.32 15.19
CA SER A 261 -0.30 7.57 15.88
C SER A 261 0.94 7.35 14.99
N SER A 262 0.77 7.34 13.66
CA SER A 262 1.83 7.17 12.64
C SER A 262 2.55 5.83 12.69
N THR A 263 1.88 4.78 13.18
CA THR A 263 2.44 3.41 13.16
C THR A 263 1.66 2.52 12.21
N VAL A 264 2.39 1.67 11.50
CA VAL A 264 1.84 0.51 10.80
C VAL A 264 2.24 -0.72 11.59
N ARG A 265 1.24 -1.42 12.13
CA ARG A 265 1.42 -2.66 12.89
C ARG A 265 1.28 -3.85 11.96
N THR A 266 2.10 -4.87 12.19
CA THR A 266 2.00 -6.18 11.54
C THR A 266 1.54 -7.19 12.58
N LEU A 267 0.34 -7.73 12.36
CA LEU A 267 -0.31 -8.68 13.25
C LEU A 267 -0.33 -10.05 12.57
N ASP A 268 0.40 -11.03 13.10
CA ASP A 268 0.10 -12.43 12.79
C ASP A 268 -1.10 -12.83 13.65
N LEU A 269 -2.24 -13.08 13.02
CA LEU A 269 -3.51 -13.40 13.68
C LEU A 269 -3.48 -14.75 14.41
N ARG A 270 -2.47 -15.58 14.15
CA ARG A 270 -2.24 -16.85 14.84
C ARG A 270 -1.32 -16.70 16.05
N ALA A 271 -0.60 -15.59 16.14
CA ALA A 271 0.36 -15.33 17.21
C ALA A 271 -0.26 -14.42 18.29
N PRO A 272 0.18 -14.55 19.54
CA PRO A 272 -0.29 -13.69 20.61
C PRO A 272 0.17 -12.23 20.39
N PRO A 273 -0.54 -11.23 20.95
CA PRO A 273 -0.26 -9.81 20.71
C PRO A 273 1.17 -9.33 21.01
N GLN A 274 1.88 -10.04 21.88
CA GLN A 274 3.27 -9.77 22.25
C GLN A 274 4.23 -10.02 21.08
N ALA A 275 3.87 -10.89 20.13
CA ALA A 275 4.67 -11.18 18.94
C ALA A 275 4.47 -10.15 17.81
N TRP A 276 3.54 -9.21 17.97
CA TRP A 276 3.27 -8.21 16.94
C TRP A 276 4.38 -7.18 16.86
N SER A 277 4.69 -6.79 15.64
CA SER A 277 5.71 -5.80 15.30
C SER A 277 5.07 -4.52 14.78
N CYS A 278 5.81 -3.41 14.79
CA CYS A 278 5.40 -2.22 14.07
C CYS A 278 6.60 -1.45 13.53
N PHE A 279 6.31 -0.61 12.55
CA PHE A 279 7.22 0.42 12.08
C PHE A 279 6.52 1.78 12.07
N ARG A 280 7.31 2.85 12.10
CA ARG A 280 6.81 4.22 12.11
C ARG A 280 6.72 4.75 10.67
N ALA A 281 5.55 5.16 10.24
CA ALA A 281 5.35 5.91 9.00
C ALA A 281 5.67 7.40 9.23
N ALA A 282 5.68 8.19 8.15
CA ALA A 282 5.97 9.62 8.23
C ALA A 282 4.92 10.43 9.01
N SER A 283 3.66 10.00 9.01
CA SER A 283 2.53 10.66 9.68
C SER A 283 1.38 9.67 9.92
N ALA A 284 0.23 10.15 10.40
CA ALA A 284 -0.98 9.35 10.57
C ALA A 284 -1.34 8.60 9.30
N VAL A 285 -1.51 7.28 9.40
CA VAL A 285 -1.75 6.40 8.26
C VAL A 285 -3.24 6.37 7.98
N THR A 286 -3.63 6.68 6.75
CA THR A 286 -5.05 6.82 6.35
C THR A 286 -5.51 5.67 5.47
N HIS A 287 -4.63 5.14 4.61
CA HIS A 287 -4.93 4.03 3.72
C HIS A 287 -3.72 3.11 3.58
N LEU A 288 -3.99 1.81 3.41
CA LEU A 288 -3.00 0.76 3.23
C LEU A 288 -3.43 -0.13 2.06
N ARG A 289 -2.46 -0.57 1.26
CA ARG A 289 -2.68 -1.60 0.24
C ARG A 289 -1.47 -2.50 0.13
N SER A 290 -1.69 -3.80 0.32
CA SER A 290 -0.69 -4.81 -0.01
C SER A 290 -0.63 -4.99 -1.53
N LEU A 291 0.57 -5.23 -2.06
CA LEU A 291 0.80 -5.30 -3.50
C LEU A 291 1.01 -6.76 -3.96
N ASP A 292 0.31 -7.18 -5.01
CA ASP A 292 0.36 -8.54 -5.57
C ASP A 292 1.69 -8.77 -6.29
N SER A 293 2.25 -7.71 -6.89
CA SER A 293 3.55 -7.77 -7.58
C SER A 293 4.72 -8.11 -6.65
N ASN A 294 4.61 -7.74 -5.36
CA ASN A 294 5.59 -8.13 -4.34
C ASN A 294 4.92 -8.16 -2.95
N PRO A 295 4.74 -9.35 -2.34
CA PRO A 295 4.04 -9.50 -1.07
C PRO A 295 4.80 -8.90 0.14
N ASN A 296 6.05 -8.51 -0.05
CA ASN A 296 6.83 -7.79 0.97
C ASN A 296 6.69 -6.27 0.84
N HIS A 297 5.94 -5.76 -0.14
CA HIS A 297 5.72 -4.34 -0.34
C HIS A 297 4.33 -3.94 0.12
N ILE A 298 4.27 -2.81 0.82
CA ILE A 298 3.02 -2.19 1.23
C ILE A 298 3.01 -0.73 0.79
N LEU A 299 1.94 -0.34 0.09
CA LEU A 299 1.66 1.05 -0.25
C LEU A 299 0.91 1.69 0.91
N VAL A 300 1.44 2.81 1.41
CA VAL A 300 0.98 3.50 2.60
C VAL A 300 0.70 4.95 2.24
N ALA A 301 -0.56 5.37 2.39
CA ALA A 301 -0.92 6.78 2.39
C ALA A 301 -0.99 7.28 3.82
N ALA A 302 -0.25 8.35 4.10
CA ALA A 302 -0.26 9.08 5.35
C ALA A 302 -0.48 10.57 5.10
N LEU A 303 -0.90 11.28 6.15
CA LEU A 303 -1.08 12.73 6.12
C LEU A 303 0.23 13.47 5.80
N ARG A 304 0.14 14.78 5.53
CA ARG A 304 1.27 15.63 5.10
C ARG A 304 1.89 15.17 3.79
N SER A 305 1.03 14.85 2.83
CA SER A 305 1.39 14.54 1.44
C SER A 305 2.33 13.33 1.33
N ASN A 306 2.16 12.34 2.21
CA ASN A 306 2.98 11.13 2.22
C ASN A 306 2.25 9.98 1.54
N LEU A 307 2.75 9.55 0.39
CA LEU A 307 2.37 8.29 -0.24
C LEU A 307 3.66 7.56 -0.60
N HIS A 308 3.83 6.37 -0.03
CA HIS A 308 5.11 5.64 -0.07
C HIS A 308 4.90 4.14 -0.18
N ILE A 309 5.82 3.45 -0.86
CA ILE A 309 5.98 2.00 -0.74
C ILE A 309 7.10 1.71 0.25
N TYR A 310 6.80 0.84 1.21
CA TYR A 310 7.78 0.29 2.14
C TYR A 310 8.05 -1.17 1.83
N ASP A 311 9.32 -1.60 1.93
CA ASP A 311 9.69 -3.02 1.90
C ASP A 311 9.80 -3.54 3.33
N LEU A 312 8.87 -4.43 3.66
CA LEU A 312 8.64 -4.95 5.00
C LEU A 312 9.88 -5.67 5.58
N ARG A 313 10.78 -6.17 4.73
CA ARG A 313 11.99 -6.90 5.14
C ARG A 313 13.08 -5.98 5.68
N PHE A 314 13.09 -4.71 5.29
CA PHE A 314 14.12 -3.74 5.65
C PHE A 314 13.66 -2.74 6.72
N LEU A 315 12.49 -2.97 7.31
CA LEU A 315 11.95 -2.13 8.36
C LEU A 315 12.69 -2.37 9.68
N LYS A 316 13.10 -1.27 10.31
CA LYS A 316 13.49 -1.30 11.72
C LYS A 316 12.23 -1.51 12.54
N THR A 317 12.05 -2.73 13.01
CA THR A 317 10.92 -3.10 13.85
C THR A 317 11.11 -2.53 15.25
N GLU A 318 10.11 -1.81 15.75
CA GLU A 318 10.02 -1.46 17.16
C GLU A 318 9.34 -2.61 17.91
N PRO A 319 9.88 -3.07 19.05
CA PRO A 319 9.15 -3.95 19.93
C PRO A 319 7.90 -3.22 20.45
N SER A 320 6.78 -3.92 20.52
CA SER A 320 5.49 -3.33 20.90
C SER A 320 5.59 -2.61 22.25
N ALA A 321 5.01 -1.41 22.36
CA ALA A 321 5.09 -0.55 23.55
C ALA A 321 4.52 -1.15 24.85
N GLN A 322 4.05 -2.41 24.83
CA GLN A 322 3.68 -3.16 26.03
C GLN A 322 4.90 -3.48 26.92
N THR A 323 6.14 -3.40 26.41
CA THR A 323 7.37 -3.67 27.20
C THR A 323 7.97 -2.44 27.87
N ARG A 324 7.39 -1.23 27.74
CA ARG A 324 7.92 -0.02 28.41
C ARG A 324 7.45 0.17 29.87
N SER A 325 6.83 -0.84 30.46
CA SER A 325 6.51 -0.86 31.89
C SER A 325 7.70 -1.37 32.70
N GLU A 326 8.75 -0.56 32.87
CA GLU A 326 9.68 -0.69 33.99
C GLU A 326 10.50 0.60 34.10
N VAL A 327 9.92 1.62 34.75
CA VAL A 327 10.74 2.57 35.50
C VAL A 327 11.07 1.85 36.80
N PRO A 328 12.34 1.53 37.12
CA PRO A 328 12.66 0.97 38.41
C PRO A 328 12.26 1.99 39.48
N ARG A 329 11.32 1.61 40.35
CA ARG A 329 11.02 2.37 41.57
C ARG A 329 12.29 2.38 42.43
N MET A 330 13.13 3.39 42.25
CA MET A 330 14.30 3.60 43.10
C MET A 330 13.79 3.95 44.50
N LYS A 331 14.07 3.08 45.47
CA LYS A 331 13.82 3.33 46.89
C LYS A 331 14.48 4.66 47.27
N LYS A 332 13.68 5.62 47.77
CA LYS A 332 14.19 6.84 48.42
C LYS A 332 15.11 6.42 49.57
N ARG A 333 16.41 6.57 49.38
CA ARG A 333 17.38 6.69 50.48
C ARG A 333 17.85 8.14 50.49
N ASN A 334 17.45 8.86 51.53
CA ASN A 334 18.05 10.15 51.86
C ASN A 334 19.56 9.97 52.05
N ARG A 335 20.37 10.82 51.40
CA ARG A 335 21.56 11.48 51.97
C ARG A 335 22.29 12.31 50.92
N GLY A 336 22.68 13.51 51.33
CA GLY A 336 23.89 14.19 50.84
C GLY A 336 23.69 15.18 49.71
N ARG A 337 23.86 16.47 50.03
CA ARG A 337 24.17 17.54 49.07
C ARG A 337 25.44 17.17 48.31
N ASP A 338 25.40 17.22 46.99
CA ASP A 338 26.61 17.44 46.20
C ASP A 338 26.28 18.27 44.95
N HIS A 339 27.02 19.36 44.74
CA HIS A 339 26.89 20.27 43.61
C HIS A 339 27.72 19.72 42.45
N GLY A 340 27.09 18.90 41.61
CA GLY A 340 27.65 18.45 40.33
C GLY A 340 26.69 18.81 39.19
N ARG A 341 27.21 19.43 38.13
CA ARG A 341 26.48 19.81 36.89
C ARG A 341 25.57 18.66 36.44
N SER A 342 24.26 18.91 36.45
CA SER A 342 23.27 17.99 35.90
C SER A 342 23.42 17.93 34.38
N ALA A 343 23.91 16.79 33.88
CA ALA A 343 23.65 16.40 32.51
C ALA A 343 22.13 16.32 32.36
N GLN A 344 21.56 17.12 31.44
CA GLN A 344 20.15 17.02 31.10
C GLN A 344 19.85 15.56 30.71
N PRO A 345 18.78 14.95 31.23
CA PRO A 345 18.35 13.65 30.75
C PRO A 345 18.03 13.80 29.27
N SER A 346 18.71 13.03 28.42
CA SER A 346 18.39 12.92 27.00
C SER A 346 16.90 12.60 26.88
N GLY A 347 16.17 13.49 26.20
CA GLY A 347 14.76 13.31 25.92
C GLY A 347 14.50 11.94 25.27
N PRO A 348 13.24 11.44 25.31
CA PRO A 348 12.92 10.15 24.70
C PRO A 348 13.46 10.13 23.27
N ALA A 349 14.27 9.11 22.96
CA ALA A 349 14.88 8.96 21.64
C ALA A 349 13.80 9.15 20.57
N VAL A 350 13.96 10.19 19.74
CA VAL A 350 13.03 10.49 18.65
C VAL A 350 13.18 9.36 17.63
N VAL A 351 12.28 8.38 17.71
CA VAL A 351 12.25 7.25 16.79
C VAL A 351 11.94 7.80 15.39
N GLN A 352 12.89 7.63 14.47
CA GLN A 352 12.74 8.14 13.11
C GLN A 352 11.75 7.27 12.31
N PRO A 353 10.98 7.87 11.38
CA PRO A 353 10.18 7.12 10.42
C PRO A 353 11.03 6.12 9.63
N ALA A 354 10.42 5.02 9.22
CA ALA A 354 11.03 4.09 8.30
C ALA A 354 11.34 4.77 6.96
N THR A 355 12.41 4.34 6.31
CA THR A 355 12.79 4.84 4.98
C THR A 355 11.94 4.13 3.92
N PRO A 356 11.20 4.88 3.09
CA PRO A 356 10.44 4.28 1.99
C PRO A 356 11.38 3.82 0.87
N VAL A 357 10.95 2.81 0.12
CA VAL A 357 11.65 2.32 -1.08
C VAL A 357 11.19 3.07 -2.33
N LEU A 358 9.94 3.53 -2.34
CA LEU A 358 9.39 4.39 -3.39
C LEU A 358 8.54 5.50 -2.78
N THR A 359 8.61 6.68 -3.36
CA THR A 359 7.83 7.86 -2.96
C THR A 359 7.06 8.40 -4.16
N PHE A 360 5.86 8.94 -3.90
CA PHE A 360 5.01 9.59 -4.89
C PHE A 360 5.04 11.11 -4.68
N PRO A 361 6.01 11.84 -5.26
CA PRO A 361 6.34 13.20 -4.86
C PRO A 361 5.28 14.25 -5.20
N GLU A 362 4.39 13.97 -6.15
CA GLU A 362 3.29 14.87 -6.53
C GLU A 362 2.01 14.65 -5.74
N TYR A 363 1.88 13.56 -4.96
CA TYR A 363 0.70 13.32 -4.13
C TYR A 363 0.53 14.43 -3.09
N ARG A 364 -0.71 14.89 -2.87
CA ARG A 364 -1.02 15.96 -1.92
C ARG A 364 -2.18 15.55 -1.02
N ASN A 365 -1.93 15.51 0.28
CA ASN A 365 -2.96 15.30 1.31
C ASN A 365 -2.46 15.86 2.64
N GLU A 366 -2.88 17.05 3.04
CA GLU A 366 -2.37 17.63 4.28
C GLU A 366 -2.99 16.98 5.52
N ALA A 367 -4.32 16.91 5.58
CA ALA A 367 -5.02 16.52 6.80
C ALA A 367 -6.28 15.66 6.58
N HIS A 368 -6.55 15.21 5.35
CA HIS A 368 -7.79 14.51 5.04
C HIS A 368 -7.63 12.99 5.22
N THR A 369 -8.36 12.44 6.19
CA THR A 369 -8.36 10.99 6.47
C THR A 369 -9.26 10.18 5.54
N HIS A 370 -10.17 10.84 4.82
CA HIS A 370 -11.22 10.21 4.01
C HIS A 370 -10.98 10.35 2.50
N ILE A 371 -9.84 10.91 2.08
CA ILE A 371 -9.41 10.86 0.69
C ILE A 371 -8.40 9.73 0.55
N GLY A 372 -8.65 8.84 -0.40
CA GLY A 372 -7.93 7.57 -0.52
C GLY A 372 -7.18 7.43 -1.83
N PHE A 373 -6.69 6.22 -2.04
CA PHE A 373 -6.16 5.76 -3.31
C PHE A 373 -6.68 4.34 -3.56
N ASP A 374 -6.60 3.92 -4.82
CA ASP A 374 -6.69 2.50 -5.15
C ASP A 374 -5.65 2.13 -6.21
N VAL A 375 -5.40 0.83 -6.37
CA VAL A 375 -4.34 0.30 -7.22
C VAL A 375 -4.92 -0.69 -8.22
N ASN A 376 -4.69 -0.42 -9.50
CA ASN A 376 -4.83 -1.42 -10.55
C ASN A 376 -3.53 -2.22 -10.63
N GLN A 377 -3.57 -3.41 -10.05
CA GLN A 377 -2.38 -4.24 -9.86
C GLN A 377 -1.89 -4.86 -11.19
N ASP A 378 -2.80 -5.12 -12.12
CA ASP A 378 -2.51 -5.76 -13.42
C ASP A 378 -1.64 -4.87 -14.30
N VAL A 379 -1.93 -3.57 -14.33
CA VAL A 379 -1.17 -2.58 -15.12
C VAL A 379 -0.20 -1.75 -14.28
N GLY A 380 -0.21 -1.90 -12.95
CA GLY A 380 0.68 -1.17 -12.04
C GLY A 380 0.38 0.33 -11.98
N VAL A 381 -0.90 0.71 -11.89
CA VAL A 381 -1.35 2.11 -11.79
C VAL A 381 -1.94 2.36 -10.40
N VAL A 382 -1.58 3.49 -9.79
CA VAL A 382 -2.21 4.00 -8.57
C VAL A 382 -3.06 5.21 -8.93
N ALA A 383 -4.35 5.20 -8.58
CA ALA A 383 -5.19 6.38 -8.62
C ALA A 383 -5.30 6.95 -7.23
N ALA A 384 -4.90 8.20 -7.02
CA ALA A 384 -4.93 8.85 -5.71
C ALA A 384 -5.71 10.17 -5.75
N ALA A 385 -6.53 10.39 -4.73
CA ALA A 385 -7.25 11.62 -4.52
C ALA A 385 -6.32 12.69 -3.90
N HIS A 386 -6.46 13.93 -4.35
CA HIS A 386 -5.67 15.05 -3.85
C HIS A 386 -6.50 15.98 -2.99
N ASP A 387 -5.86 16.48 -1.93
CA ASP A 387 -6.35 17.56 -1.09
C ASP A 387 -6.22 18.89 -1.83
N THR A 388 -7.22 19.15 -2.65
CA THR A 388 -7.35 20.34 -3.49
C THR A 388 -8.80 20.77 -3.43
N HIS A 389 -9.07 22.08 -3.39
CA HIS A 389 -10.44 22.59 -3.30
C HIS A 389 -11.35 22.11 -4.44
N ASP A 390 -10.78 21.80 -5.61
CA ASP A 390 -11.49 21.31 -6.79
C ASP A 390 -11.61 19.78 -6.87
N GLY A 391 -11.03 19.03 -5.92
CA GLY A 391 -11.16 17.58 -5.82
C GLY A 391 -10.57 16.85 -7.02
N ARG A 392 -9.24 16.84 -7.12
CA ARG A 392 -8.53 16.19 -8.22
C ARG A 392 -8.17 14.75 -7.90
N VAL A 393 -8.11 13.95 -8.96
CA VAL A 393 -7.54 12.60 -8.94
C VAL A 393 -6.35 12.60 -9.89
N ALA A 394 -5.26 11.98 -9.47
CA ALA A 394 -4.08 11.79 -10.30
C ALA A 394 -3.73 10.31 -10.38
N LEU A 395 -3.20 9.93 -11.53
CA LEU A 395 -2.68 8.59 -11.75
C LEU A 395 -1.17 8.59 -11.58
N TYR A 396 -0.64 7.50 -11.05
CA TYR A 396 0.78 7.30 -10.81
C TYR A 396 1.21 5.92 -11.27
N SER A 397 2.46 5.81 -11.70
CA SER A 397 3.10 4.52 -11.89
C SER A 397 3.41 3.91 -10.53
N LEU A 398 2.92 2.70 -10.27
CA LEU A 398 3.28 1.93 -9.09
C LEU A 398 4.77 1.58 -9.07
N ARG A 399 5.43 1.56 -10.23
CA ARG A 399 6.86 1.25 -10.39
C ARG A 399 7.76 2.44 -10.08
N SER A 400 7.47 3.60 -10.64
CA SER A 400 8.34 4.79 -10.55
C SER A 400 7.84 5.84 -9.56
N GLY A 401 6.61 5.74 -9.10
CA GLY A 401 5.97 6.74 -8.22
C GLY A 401 5.66 8.06 -8.94
N LEU A 402 6.01 8.17 -10.22
CA LEU A 402 5.81 9.36 -11.03
C LEU A 402 4.37 9.45 -11.51
N ARG A 403 3.89 10.69 -11.63
CA ARG A 403 2.56 10.97 -12.15
C ARG A 403 2.48 10.58 -13.63
N LEU A 404 1.42 9.88 -13.97
CA LEU A 404 1.08 9.52 -15.34
C LEU A 404 0.19 10.62 -15.94
N ARG A 405 0.41 10.93 -17.21
CA ARG A 405 -0.44 11.87 -17.95
C ARG A 405 -1.72 11.17 -18.35
N ALA A 406 -2.85 11.72 -17.89
CA ALA A 406 -4.15 11.11 -18.10
C ALA A 406 -5.20 12.19 -18.36
N PRO A 407 -5.28 12.75 -19.57
CA PRO A 407 -6.08 13.95 -19.83
C PRO A 407 -7.56 13.83 -19.42
N ALA A 408 -8.16 12.64 -19.52
CA ALA A 408 -9.54 12.40 -19.09
C ALA A 408 -9.70 12.50 -17.55
N VAL A 409 -8.75 11.95 -16.79
CA VAL A 409 -8.73 11.97 -15.32
C VAL A 409 -8.22 13.32 -14.80
N ASP A 410 -7.20 13.90 -15.42
CA ASP A 410 -6.63 15.20 -15.05
C ASP A 410 -7.63 16.35 -15.20
N ARG A 411 -8.59 16.23 -16.14
CA ARG A 411 -9.70 17.17 -16.31
C ARG A 411 -10.89 16.88 -15.41
N ALA A 412 -10.93 15.69 -14.80
CA ALA A 412 -11.99 15.32 -13.87
C ALA A 412 -11.83 16.14 -12.58
N SER A 413 -12.62 17.20 -12.46
CA SER A 413 -12.83 17.88 -11.18
C SER A 413 -14.13 17.39 -10.56
N THR A 414 -14.07 17.07 -9.27
CA THR A 414 -15.24 16.65 -8.50
C THR A 414 -15.90 17.79 -7.72
N ARG A 415 -15.35 19.02 -7.81
CA ARG A 415 -15.82 20.24 -7.12
C ARG A 415 -16.03 20.02 -5.61
N GLY A 416 -15.19 19.19 -4.99
CA GLY A 416 -15.26 18.76 -3.60
C GLY A 416 -14.43 17.50 -3.37
N PRO A 417 -14.17 17.10 -2.12
CA PRO A 417 -13.24 16.02 -1.80
C PRO A 417 -13.69 14.68 -2.41
N VAL A 418 -12.74 13.97 -3.01
CA VAL A 418 -12.95 12.63 -3.56
C VAL A 418 -12.94 11.63 -2.42
N ARG A 419 -14.09 11.01 -2.16
CA ARG A 419 -14.29 10.15 -0.97
C ARG A 419 -13.89 8.70 -1.21
N SER A 420 -13.99 8.23 -2.46
CA SER A 420 -13.71 6.85 -2.80
C SER A 420 -13.16 6.77 -4.22
N LEU A 421 -12.15 5.92 -4.37
CA LEU A 421 -11.54 5.53 -5.63
C LEU A 421 -11.51 4.00 -5.64
N VAL A 422 -11.98 3.38 -6.72
CA VAL A 422 -11.96 1.93 -6.88
C VAL A 422 -11.62 1.58 -8.31
N PHE A 423 -10.64 0.71 -8.50
CA PHE A 423 -10.42 -0.02 -9.73
C PHE A 423 -11.23 -1.31 -9.69
N GLN A 424 -12.13 -1.46 -10.65
CA GLN A 424 -12.97 -2.65 -10.75
C GLN A 424 -13.23 -2.98 -12.21
N SER A 425 -13.01 -4.24 -12.58
CA SER A 425 -13.48 -4.80 -13.85
C SER A 425 -14.93 -5.23 -13.68
N MET A 426 -15.81 -4.74 -14.54
CA MET A 426 -17.17 -5.25 -14.62
C MET A 426 -17.22 -6.55 -15.42
N PRO A 427 -18.29 -7.37 -15.28
CA PRO A 427 -18.54 -8.46 -16.22
C PRO A 427 -18.45 -7.94 -17.66
N MET A 428 -17.82 -8.70 -18.56
CA MET A 428 -17.56 -8.35 -19.97
C MET A 428 -16.47 -7.29 -20.22
N GLU A 429 -15.99 -6.56 -19.19
CA GLU A 429 -14.86 -5.66 -19.38
C GLU A 429 -13.52 -6.42 -19.39
N ARG A 430 -12.71 -6.17 -20.42
CA ARG A 430 -11.35 -6.72 -20.52
C ARG A 430 -10.35 -6.08 -19.55
N HIS A 431 -10.62 -4.85 -19.12
CA HIS A 431 -9.73 -4.05 -18.29
C HIS A 431 -10.50 -3.35 -17.18
N ALA A 432 -9.88 -3.22 -16.00
CA ALA A 432 -10.50 -2.53 -14.89
C ALA A 432 -10.73 -1.05 -15.20
N SER A 433 -11.94 -0.59 -14.88
CA SER A 433 -12.35 0.81 -14.94
C SER A 433 -12.09 1.48 -13.59
N LEU A 434 -11.74 2.77 -13.62
CA LEU A 434 -11.61 3.59 -12.42
C LEU A 434 -12.95 4.24 -12.07
N TRP A 435 -13.45 3.96 -10.89
CA TRP A 435 -14.67 4.53 -10.32
C TRP A 435 -14.32 5.57 -9.28
N ILE A 436 -14.93 6.75 -9.39
CA ILE A 436 -14.65 7.92 -8.55
C ILE A 436 -15.95 8.38 -7.90
N GLY A 437 -16.02 8.27 -6.57
CA GLY A 437 -17.17 8.72 -5.77
C GLY A 437 -16.96 10.13 -5.22
N HIS A 438 -17.87 11.05 -5.52
CA HIS A 438 -17.85 12.43 -5.01
C HIS A 438 -19.26 13.04 -4.91
N GLN A 439 -19.55 13.80 -3.84
CA GLN A 439 -20.82 14.53 -3.68
C GLN A 439 -22.10 13.71 -3.98
N GLY A 440 -22.10 12.40 -3.70
CA GLY A 440 -23.23 11.51 -4.00
C GLY A 440 -23.31 11.00 -5.44
N VAL A 441 -22.36 11.37 -6.31
CA VAL A 441 -22.24 10.91 -7.69
C VAL A 441 -21.05 9.98 -7.83
N VAL A 442 -21.20 8.93 -8.65
CA VAL A 442 -20.10 8.05 -9.05
C VAL A 442 -19.80 8.27 -10.53
N LYS A 443 -18.53 8.51 -10.87
CA LYS A 443 -18.06 8.61 -12.26
C LYS A 443 -17.16 7.43 -12.58
N LYS A 444 -17.33 6.86 -13.77
CA LYS A 444 -16.52 5.77 -14.29
C LYS A 444 -15.58 6.29 -15.38
N TYR A 445 -14.32 5.86 -15.34
CA TYR A 445 -13.31 6.13 -16.34
C TYR A 445 -12.77 4.77 -16.83
N SER A 446 -13.17 4.39 -18.03
CA SER A 446 -12.71 3.18 -18.71
C SER A 446 -11.64 3.53 -19.73
N VAL A 447 -10.78 2.58 -20.04
CA VAL A 447 -9.71 2.75 -21.02
C VAL A 447 -9.86 1.72 -22.11
N GLY A 448 -9.79 2.18 -23.37
CA GLY A 448 -9.65 1.30 -24.53
C GLY A 448 -10.92 0.97 -25.30
N VAL A 449 -12.03 1.69 -25.12
CA VAL A 449 -13.26 1.42 -25.90
C VAL A 449 -13.27 2.32 -27.13
N SER A 450 -13.02 1.74 -28.31
CA SER A 450 -13.13 2.42 -29.61
C SER A 450 -14.45 2.11 -30.35
N GLY A 451 -15.20 1.09 -29.91
CA GLY A 451 -16.54 0.75 -30.40
C GLY A 451 -17.26 -0.27 -29.50
N GLU A 452 -18.54 -0.49 -29.76
CA GLU A 452 -19.41 -1.44 -29.02
C GLU A 452 -18.86 -2.88 -29.02
N ASP A 453 -18.04 -3.24 -30.02
CA ASP A 453 -17.37 -4.55 -30.12
C ASP A 453 -16.16 -4.73 -29.18
N ASP A 454 -15.63 -3.65 -28.60
CA ASP A 454 -14.54 -3.70 -27.62
C ASP A 454 -15.04 -4.01 -26.19
N GLU A 455 -16.37 -3.93 -25.97
CA GLU A 455 -17.03 -4.28 -24.70
C GLU A 455 -17.36 -5.78 -24.58
N ALA A 456 -17.09 -6.60 -25.61
CA ALA A 456 -17.43 -8.03 -25.66
C ALA A 456 -16.26 -8.98 -25.35
#